data_AF-A0A519Z8C2-F1
#
_entry.id   AF-A0A519Z8C2-F1
#
_cell.length_a   1.000
_cell.length_b   1.000
_cell.length_c   1.000
_cell.angle_alpha   90.00
_cell.angle_beta   90.00
_cell.angle_gamma   90.00
#
_symmetry.space_group_name_H-M   'P 1'
#
loop_
_entity.id
_entity.type
_entity.pdbx_description
1 polymer ?
#
loop_
_entity_poly.entity_id
_entity_poly.type
_entity_poly.pdbx_seq_one_letter_code
_entity_poly.pdbx_strand_id
1 'polypeptide(L)' 'QQCDLDVGEFIWTGGDCHIYSNHTEQVALQLSRSPHPYPTLHINRRPASIFDYELDDFEIVDYQHHPAIKAPVAV' A
#
# COMPACT_ATOMS: atom_id res chain seq x y z
N GLN A 1 16.85 4.85 -2.87
CA GLN A 1 18.10 5.34 -2.23
C GLN A 1 19.36 4.83 -2.91
N GLN A 2 19.44 3.56 -3.29
CA GLN A 2 20.66 2.90 -3.79
C GLN A 2 21.23 3.55 -5.07
N CYS A 3 20.37 4.16 -5.89
CA CYS A 3 20.77 4.91 -7.09
C CYS A 3 21.02 6.41 -6.83
N ASP A 4 21.07 6.85 -5.56
CA ASP A 4 21.26 8.27 -5.17
C ASP A 4 20.20 9.23 -5.74
N LEU A 5 18.95 8.76 -5.81
CA LEU A 5 17.79 9.54 -6.26
C LEU A 5 16.76 9.72 -5.14
N ASP A 6 16.06 10.84 -5.21
CA ASP A 6 14.89 11.15 -4.37
C ASP A 6 13.61 10.51 -4.92
N VAL A 7 12.57 10.47 -4.07
CA VAL A 7 11.24 9.97 -4.46
C VAL A 7 10.57 10.95 -5.40
N GLY A 8 10.09 10.45 -6.54
CA GLY A 8 9.25 11.17 -7.50
C GLY A 8 7.80 10.71 -7.43
N GLU A 9 7.12 10.73 -8.58
CA GLU A 9 5.73 10.29 -8.69
C GLU A 9 5.64 8.80 -9.02
N PHE A 10 4.68 8.11 -8.40
CA PHE A 10 4.28 6.77 -8.80
C PHE A 10 3.07 6.85 -9.73
N ILE A 11 3.25 6.52 -11.00
CA ILE A 11 2.19 6.50 -12.00
C ILE A 11 1.71 5.06 -12.20
N TRP A 12 0.44 4.81 -11.87
CA TRP A 12 -0.20 3.51 -12.08
C TRP A 12 -1.15 3.56 -13.28
N THR A 13 -1.04 2.56 -14.16
CA THR A 13 -1.92 2.39 -15.33
C THR A 13 -2.54 0.99 -15.28
N GLY A 14 -3.87 0.92 -15.31
CA GLY A 14 -4.62 -0.33 -15.37
C GLY A 14 -5.09 -0.67 -16.79
N GLY A 15 -4.99 -1.95 -17.15
CA GLY A 15 -5.52 -2.48 -18.42
C GLY A 15 -6.96 -2.97 -18.25
N ASP A 16 -7.12 -4.22 -17.83
CA ASP A 16 -8.42 -4.77 -17.39
C ASP A 16 -8.57 -4.53 -15.89
N CYS A 17 -9.49 -3.63 -15.53
CA CYS A 17 -9.83 -3.31 -14.15
C CYS A 17 -11.27 -3.75 -13.89
N HIS A 18 -11.45 -4.68 -12.95
CA HIS A 18 -12.77 -5.24 -12.64
C HIS A 18 -12.93 -5.49 -11.14
N ILE A 19 -14.18 -5.63 -10.73
CA ILE A 19 -14.59 -6.04 -9.38
C ILE A 19 -15.18 -7.43 -9.49
N TYR A 20 -14.70 -8.38 -8.69
CA TYR A 20 -15.32 -9.69 -8.60
C TYR A 20 -16.74 -9.58 -8.05
N SER A 21 -17.67 -10.36 -8.59
CA SER A 21 -19.08 -10.31 -8.20
C SER A 21 -19.33 -10.60 -6.72
N ASN A 22 -18.46 -11.39 -6.08
CA ASN A 22 -18.51 -11.70 -4.65
C ASN A 22 -17.87 -10.62 -3.76
N HIS A 23 -17.44 -9.46 -4.30
CA HIS A 23 -16.83 -8.36 -3.57
C HIS A 23 -17.67 -7.06 -3.54
N THR A 24 -18.87 -7.07 -4.11
CA THR A 24 -19.68 -5.85 -4.28
C THR A 24 -20.02 -5.17 -2.95
N GLU A 25 -20.40 -5.94 -1.92
CA GLU A 25 -20.71 -5.42 -0.59
C GLU A 25 -19.47 -4.83 0.10
N GLN A 26 -18.31 -5.48 -0.03
CA GLN A 26 -17.03 -5.04 0.53
C GLN A 26 -16.59 -3.71 -0.10
N VAL A 27 -16.71 -3.59 -1.42
CA VAL A 27 -16.40 -2.34 -2.13
C VAL A 27 -17.34 -1.23 -1.71
N ALA A 28 -18.66 -1.50 -1.63
CA ALA A 28 -19.63 -0.50 -1.18
C ALA A 28 -19.34 0.00 0.24
N LEU A 29 -18.97 -0.90 1.17
CA LEU A 29 -18.54 -0.55 2.52
C LEU A 29 -17.23 0.25 2.53
N GLN A 30 -16.28 -0.06 1.65
CA GLN A 30 -15.03 0.69 1.58
C GLN A 30 -15.26 2.11 1.05
N LEU A 31 -16.10 2.27 0.03
CA LEU A 31 -16.43 3.57 -0.57
C LEU A 31 -17.25 4.47 0.35
N SER A 32 -17.95 3.92 1.36
CA SER A 32 -18.69 4.73 2.34
C SER A 32 -17.81 5.35 3.43
N ARG A 33 -16.53 4.98 3.52
CA ARG A 33 -15.59 5.46 4.54
C ARG A 33 -14.88 6.72 4.08
N SER A 34 -14.79 7.71 4.97
CA SER A 34 -13.92 8.88 4.75
C SER A 34 -12.45 8.47 4.85
N PRO A 35 -11.59 8.86 3.90
CA PRO A 35 -10.16 8.59 3.97
C PRO A 35 -9.50 9.26 5.19
N HIS A 36 -8.50 8.60 5.77
CA HIS A 36 -7.55 9.21 6.69
C HIS A 36 -6.39 9.83 5.91
N PRO A 37 -5.59 10.73 6.52
CA PRO A 37 -4.31 11.15 5.97
C PRO A 37 -3.42 9.94 5.63
N TYR A 38 -2.61 10.06 4.59
CA TYR A 38 -1.66 9.01 4.24
C TYR A 38 -0.58 8.86 5.32
N PRO A 39 -0.12 7.62 5.58
CA PRO A 39 1.07 7.40 6.40
C PRO A 39 2.33 7.88 5.69
N THR A 40 3.42 7.94 6.44
CA THR A 40 4.77 8.11 5.87
C THR A 40 5.56 6.80 6.01
N LEU A 41 6.23 6.37 4.94
CA LEU A 41 7.18 5.27 4.99
C LEU A 41 8.59 5.82 5.17
N HIS A 42 9.25 5.45 6.27
CA HIS A 42 10.67 5.66 6.47
C HIS A 42 11.43 4.37 6.15
N ILE A 43 12.58 4.55 5.49
CA ILE A 43 13.55 3.47 5.25
C ILE A 43 14.78 3.86 6.08
N ASN A 44 14.90 3.25 7.26
CA ASN A 44 15.78 3.67 8.35
C ASN A 44 17.26 3.35 8.09
N ARG A 45 17.54 2.36 7.24
CA ARG A 45 18.89 1.95 6.86
C ARG A 45 19.08 2.05 5.35
N ARG A 46 20.32 2.31 4.93
CA ARG A 46 20.73 2.18 3.53
C ARG A 46 21.84 1.11 3.40
N PRO A 47 21.49 -0.17 3.22
CA PRO A 47 22.48 -1.21 2.93
C PRO A 47 23.21 -0.99 1.60
N ALA A 48 24.36 -1.65 1.48
CA ALA A 48 25.19 -1.63 0.28
C ALA A 48 24.48 -2.25 -0.95
N SER A 49 23.74 -3.36 -0.75
CA SER A 49 22.89 -3.96 -1.77
C SER A 49 21.41 -3.72 -1.47
N ILE A 50 20.60 -3.61 -2.53
CA ILE A 50 19.13 -3.63 -2.40
C ILE A 50 18.62 -4.97 -1.86
N PHE A 51 19.43 -6.03 -1.93
CA PHE A 51 19.06 -7.37 -1.43
C PHE A 51 19.34 -7.55 0.06
N ASP A 52 20.04 -6.62 0.71
CA ASP A 52 20.41 -6.76 2.12
C ASP A 52 19.44 -6.02 3.06
N TYR A 53 18.29 -5.55 2.56
CA TYR A 53 17.25 -4.95 3.42
C TYR A 53 16.53 -6.02 4.24
N GLU A 54 16.21 -5.67 5.47
CA GLU A 54 15.45 -6.50 6.42
C GLU A 54 14.14 -5.80 6.78
N LEU A 55 13.19 -6.54 7.37
CA LEU A 55 11.87 -5.99 7.72
C LEU A 55 11.98 -4.78 8.66
N ASP A 56 12.89 -4.84 9.62
CA ASP A 56 13.10 -3.81 10.63
C ASP A 56 13.70 -2.49 10.06
N ASP A 57 14.15 -2.51 8.80
CA ASP A 57 14.60 -1.28 8.12
C ASP A 57 13.43 -0.39 7.66
N PHE A 58 12.20 -0.90 7.67
CA PHE A 58 11.02 -0.20 7.18
C PHE A 58 10.10 0.18 8.33
N GLU A 59 9.82 1.46 8.45
CA GLU A 59 8.93 2.00 9.48
C GLU A 59 7.78 2.75 8.83
N ILE A 60 6.54 2.40 9.21
CA ILE A 60 5.34 3.10 8.77
C ILE A 60 4.87 3.99 9.91
N VAL A 61 4.99 5.30 9.70
CA VAL A 61 4.66 6.33 10.69
C VAL A 61 3.26 6.88 10.43
N ASP A 62 2.51 7.13 11.49
CA ASP A 62 1.15 7.72 11.47
C ASP A 62 0.11 6.95 10.65
N TYR A 63 0.24 5.63 10.55
CA TYR A 63 -0.75 4.80 9.87
C TYR A 63 -2.07 4.73 10.65
N GLN A 64 -3.08 5.42 10.13
CA GLN A 64 -4.45 5.37 10.59
C GLN A 64 -5.29 4.59 9.59
N HIS A 65 -6.06 3.62 10.08
CA HIS A 65 -6.85 2.77 9.21
C HIS A 65 -8.22 2.46 9.81
N HIS A 66 -9.17 2.23 8.91
CA HIS A 66 -10.47 1.66 9.27
C HIS A 66 -10.35 0.17 9.59
N PRO A 67 -11.36 -0.46 10.23
CA PRO A 67 -11.37 -1.90 10.44
C PRO A 67 -11.24 -2.69 9.14
N ALA A 68 -10.49 -3.79 9.18
CA ALA A 68 -10.29 -4.66 8.01
C ALA A 68 -11.62 -5.16 7.43
N ILE A 69 -11.69 -5.24 6.10
CA ILE A 69 -12.81 -5.82 5.35
C ILE A 69 -12.33 -7.15 4.78
N LYS A 70 -13.01 -8.25 5.10
CA LYS A 70 -12.68 -9.57 4.54
C LYS A 70 -13.35 -9.73 3.18
N ALA A 71 -12.55 -9.99 2.14
CA ALA A 71 -13.00 -10.30 0.79
C ALA A 71 -12.34 -11.61 0.32
N PRO A 72 -13.10 -12.67 0.02
CA PRO A 72 -12.53 -13.98 -0.35
C PRO A 72 -11.97 -13.97 -1.78
N VAL A 73 -10.79 -14.54 -1.99
CA VAL A 73 -10.22 -14.69 -3.34
C VAL A 73 -11.15 -15.57 -4.19
N ALA A 74 -11.46 -15.12 -5.41
CA ALA A 74 -12.15 -15.95 -6.39
C ALA A 74 -11.16 -16.98 -6.96
N VAL A 75 -11.57 -18.25 -6.98
CA VAL A 75 -10.82 -19.38 -7.58
C VAL A 75 -11.33 -19.63 -8.98
#